data_AF-Q9TNK5-F1
#
_entry.id   AF-Q9TNK5-F1
#
_cell.length_a   1.000
_cell.length_b   1.000
_cell.length_c   1.000
_cell.angle_alpha   90.00
_cell.angle_beta   90.00
_cell.angle_gamma   90.00
#
_symmetry.space_group_name_H-M   'P 1'
#
loop_
_entity.id
_entity.type
_entity.pdbx_description
1 polymer ?
#
loop_
_entity_poly.entity_id
_entity_poly.type
_entity_poly.pdbx_seq_one_letter_code
_entity_poly.pdbx_strand_id
1 'polypeptide(L)'
;MPEKIKILFYNQAMDRPAMKQLISKLVGYLGVTSVAHILDHLKTIGFHYATQSGISLGIDDLLTAPSKSWLIQDAENQALISDIHNRYGSIHAVEKLRQLIETWYITSEYLKQEMNPNFRITDPLNPVHLMSFSGARGSTSQVHQLVGMRGLMTDPQGQIIDLPIQNNLREGLSLTEYIISCYGARKGVVDTAVRTSDAGYLTRRLVEVVQHAVIRQRDCQTLKGIHFKNTNKKINVYNLSSVRLIGRVLADHIYINNRCIAKRNQDISTKLATQLLNSKQQSFFIRSPLTCKNRHWICQLCYGWSLNHGDLVQIGEAVE
;
A
#
# COMPACT_ATOMS: atom_id res chain seq x y z
N MET A 1 -9.42 -21.86 -34.54
CA MET A 1 -9.97 -20.50 -34.74
C MET A 1 -9.86 -19.78 -33.41
N PRO A 2 -8.80 -19.00 -33.13
CA PRO A 2 -8.71 -18.31 -31.85
C PRO A 2 -9.83 -17.27 -31.82
N GLU A 3 -10.71 -17.41 -30.82
CA GLU A 3 -11.79 -16.48 -30.54
C GLU A 3 -11.22 -15.06 -30.53
N LYS A 4 -11.86 -14.16 -31.28
CA LYS A 4 -11.51 -12.74 -31.39
C LYS A 4 -11.09 -12.20 -30.02
N ILE A 5 -9.79 -11.97 -29.84
CA ILE A 5 -9.27 -11.20 -28.72
C ILE A 5 -10.00 -9.87 -28.83
N LYS A 6 -11.00 -9.66 -27.98
CA LYS A 6 -11.71 -8.39 -27.86
C LYS A 6 -10.62 -7.43 -27.41
N ILE A 7 -10.03 -6.72 -28.39
CA ILE A 7 -8.87 -5.86 -28.18
C ILE A 7 -9.22 -5.00 -26.98
N LEU A 8 -8.55 -5.24 -25.85
CA LEU A 8 -8.79 -4.50 -24.63
C LEU A 8 -8.33 -3.08 -24.91
N PHE A 9 -9.27 -2.25 -25.36
CA PHE A 9 -9.02 -0.85 -25.59
C PHE A 9 -9.01 -0.16 -24.23
N TYR A 10 -7.86 0.37 -23.86
CA TYR A 10 -7.68 1.13 -22.64
C TYR A 10 -7.54 2.60 -22.99
N ASN A 11 -8.56 3.39 -22.66
CA ASN A 11 -8.56 4.83 -22.86
C ASN A 11 -8.45 5.55 -21.52
N GLN A 12 -7.30 5.42 -20.87
CA GLN A 12 -6.99 6.08 -19.61
C GLN A 12 -5.49 6.38 -19.54
N ALA A 13 -5.12 7.45 -18.84
CA ALA A 13 -3.74 7.69 -18.43
C ALA A 13 -3.17 6.47 -17.68
N MET A 14 -2.01 5.99 -18.13
CA MET A 14 -1.39 4.77 -17.65
C MET A 14 -0.46 5.04 -16.46
N ASP A 15 -1.04 5.24 -15.28
CA ASP A 15 -0.27 5.31 -14.03
C ASP A 15 0.22 3.91 -13.62
N ARG A 16 1.21 3.84 -12.72
CA ARG A 16 1.70 2.58 -12.14
C ARG A 16 0.59 1.61 -11.68
N PRO A 17 -0.46 2.03 -10.95
CA PRO A 17 -1.56 1.12 -10.58
C PRO A 17 -2.38 0.66 -11.78
N ALA A 18 -2.66 1.53 -12.75
CA ALA A 18 -3.40 1.18 -13.96
C ALA A 18 -2.61 0.16 -14.81
N MET A 19 -1.30 0.37 -14.94
CA MET A 19 -0.39 -0.59 -15.58
C MET A 19 -0.39 -1.94 -14.88
N LYS A 20 -0.32 -1.98 -13.55
CA LYS A 20 -0.42 -3.23 -12.79
C LYS A 20 -1.73 -3.96 -13.06
N GLN A 21 -2.85 -3.24 -13.09
CA GLN A 21 -4.16 -3.83 -13.40
C GLN A 21 -4.24 -4.36 -14.84
N LEU A 22 -3.68 -3.63 -15.81
CA LEU A 22 -3.61 -4.05 -17.20
C LEU A 22 -2.81 -5.36 -17.32
N ILE A 23 -1.64 -5.45 -16.69
CA ILE A 23 -0.81 -6.66 -16.67
C ILE A 23 -1.58 -7.81 -16.02
N SER A 24 -2.20 -7.61 -14.87
CA SER A 24 -2.99 -8.65 -14.20
C SER A 24 -4.14 -9.18 -15.08
N LYS A 25 -4.82 -8.32 -15.85
CA LYS A 25 -5.85 -8.76 -16.80
C LYS A 25 -5.24 -9.53 -17.98
N LEU A 26 -4.14 -9.06 -18.54
CA LEU A 26 -3.45 -9.74 -19.64
C LEU A 26 -3.02 -11.15 -19.23
N VAL A 27 -2.47 -11.31 -18.02
CA VAL A 27 -2.08 -12.64 -17.48
C VAL A 27 -3.29 -13.56 -17.42
N GLY A 28 -4.45 -13.06 -16.97
CA GLY A 28 -5.68 -13.84 -16.91
C GLY A 28 -6.25 -14.28 -18.28
N TYR A 29 -5.97 -13.54 -19.36
CA TYR A 29 -6.49 -13.86 -20.70
C TYR A 29 -5.52 -14.64 -21.59
N LEU A 30 -4.23 -14.30 -21.57
CA LEU A 30 -3.23 -14.78 -22.53
C LEU A 30 -2.20 -15.74 -21.90
N GLY A 31 -2.23 -15.91 -20.58
CA GLY A 31 -1.26 -16.71 -19.82
C GLY A 31 0.08 -16.01 -19.62
N VAL A 32 0.94 -16.61 -18.79
CA VAL A 32 2.19 -15.98 -18.32
C VAL A 32 3.23 -15.81 -19.43
N THR A 33 3.39 -16.82 -20.30
CA THR A 33 4.43 -16.83 -21.35
C THR A 33 4.19 -15.76 -22.41
N SER A 34 2.97 -15.66 -22.93
CA SER A 34 2.58 -14.64 -23.92
C SER A 34 2.73 -13.23 -23.36
N VAL A 35 2.39 -13.03 -22.08
CA VAL A 35 2.47 -11.73 -21.44
C VAL A 35 3.91 -11.29 -21.21
N ALA A 36 4.84 -12.21 -20.95
CA ALA A 36 6.26 -11.86 -20.83
C ALA A 36 6.79 -11.17 -22.09
N HIS A 37 6.45 -11.68 -23.29
CA HIS A 37 6.82 -11.03 -24.55
C HIS A 37 6.16 -9.65 -24.73
N ILE A 38 4.89 -9.51 -24.35
CA ILE A 38 4.18 -8.21 -24.40
C ILE A 38 4.85 -7.20 -23.45
N LEU A 39 5.29 -7.63 -22.27
CA LEU A 39 5.98 -6.78 -21.30
C LEU A 39 7.32 -6.28 -21.85
N ASP A 40 8.07 -7.09 -22.60
CA ASP A 40 9.31 -6.66 -23.24
C ASP A 40 9.07 -5.59 -24.32
N HIS A 41 7.99 -5.73 -25.09
CA HIS A 41 7.58 -4.70 -26.04
C HIS A 41 7.15 -3.42 -25.33
N LEU A 42 6.33 -3.51 -24.28
CA LEU A 42 5.91 -2.36 -23.47
C LEU A 42 7.11 -1.63 -22.84
N LYS A 43 8.10 -2.38 -22.36
CA LYS A 43 9.36 -1.84 -21.83
C LYS A 43 10.11 -1.04 -22.90
N THR A 44 10.26 -1.61 -24.09
CA THR A 44 10.98 -0.97 -25.21
C THR A 44 10.28 0.32 -25.66
N ILE A 45 8.95 0.26 -25.80
CA ILE A 45 8.11 1.42 -26.14
C ILE A 45 8.23 2.50 -25.05
N GLY A 46 8.15 2.09 -23.78
CA GLY A 46 8.30 2.99 -22.63
C GLY A 46 9.63 3.72 -22.63
N PHE A 47 10.75 3.02 -22.85
CA PHE A 47 12.08 3.66 -22.95
C PHE A 47 12.20 4.58 -24.17
N HIS A 48 11.65 4.20 -25.31
CA HIS A 48 11.67 5.04 -26.51
C HIS A 48 10.91 6.36 -26.27
N TYR A 49 9.69 6.31 -25.75
CA TYR A 49 8.91 7.53 -25.50
C TYR A 49 9.43 8.34 -24.30
N ALA A 50 10.02 7.70 -23.29
CA ALA A 50 10.65 8.41 -22.18
C ALA A 50 11.92 9.17 -22.60
N THR A 51 12.67 8.65 -23.57
CA THR A 51 13.82 9.36 -24.15
C THR A 51 13.37 10.48 -25.08
N GLN A 52 12.35 10.24 -25.91
CA GLN A 52 11.78 11.25 -26.80
C GLN A 52 11.11 12.42 -26.05
N SER A 53 10.49 12.16 -24.89
CA SER A 53 9.85 13.21 -24.10
C SER A 53 10.85 14.17 -23.46
N GLY A 54 12.11 13.77 -23.29
CA GLY A 54 13.18 14.65 -22.80
C GLY A 54 12.91 15.25 -21.42
N ILE A 55 12.11 14.59 -20.59
CA ILE A 55 11.72 15.12 -19.26
C ILE A 55 12.97 15.27 -18.41
N SER A 56 13.27 16.52 -18.04
CA SER A 56 14.34 16.90 -17.12
C SER A 56 13.74 17.55 -15.88
N LEU A 57 14.52 17.68 -14.82
CA LEU A 57 14.10 18.34 -13.58
C LEU A 57 15.10 19.45 -13.24
N GLY A 58 14.60 20.68 -13.22
CA GLY A 58 15.32 21.87 -12.79
C GLY A 58 14.88 22.37 -11.40
N ILE A 59 15.58 23.37 -10.89
CA ILE A 59 15.22 24.06 -9.63
C ILE A 59 13.92 24.86 -9.78
N ASP A 60 13.62 25.34 -10.98
CA ASP A 60 12.44 26.16 -11.28
C ASP A 60 11.15 25.33 -11.29
N ASP A 61 11.26 24.03 -11.53
CA ASP A 61 10.13 23.10 -11.50
C ASP A 61 9.58 22.86 -10.08
N LEU A 62 10.34 23.22 -9.04
CA LEU A 62 9.98 23.04 -7.63
C LEU A 62 9.03 24.15 -7.12
N LEU A 63 7.88 24.30 -7.76
CA LEU A 63 6.94 25.41 -7.54
C LEU A 63 6.27 25.41 -6.15
N THR A 64 6.70 26.33 -5.28
CA THR A 64 6.13 26.52 -3.93
C THR A 64 4.70 27.06 -4.01
N ALA A 65 3.80 26.52 -3.17
CA ALA A 65 2.43 27.01 -3.11
C ALA A 65 2.40 28.47 -2.60
N PRO A 66 1.67 29.39 -3.26
CA PRO A 66 1.62 30.79 -2.85
C PRO A 66 0.97 30.98 -1.47
N SER A 67 0.10 30.04 -1.06
CA SER A 67 -0.53 30.01 0.26
C SER A 67 0.45 29.75 1.42
N LYS A 68 1.67 29.28 1.13
CA LYS A 68 2.64 28.88 2.15
C LYS A 68 2.98 30.01 3.13
N SER A 69 3.33 31.18 2.62
CA SER A 69 3.76 32.30 3.48
C SER A 69 2.66 32.71 4.46
N TRP A 70 1.43 32.82 3.98
CA TRP A 70 0.27 33.17 4.81
C TRP A 70 -0.03 32.09 5.86
N LEU A 71 0.02 30.80 5.49
CA LEU A 71 -0.22 29.69 6.43
C LEU A 71 0.81 29.61 7.55
N ILE A 72 2.08 29.88 7.23
CA ILE A 72 3.15 29.92 8.25
C ILE A 72 2.94 31.09 9.18
N GLN A 73 2.63 32.29 8.65
CA GLN A 73 2.35 33.46 9.47
C GLN A 73 1.13 33.26 10.38
N ASP A 74 0.07 32.61 9.89
CA ASP A 74 -1.10 32.28 10.72
C ASP A 74 -0.72 31.32 11.86
N ALA A 75 0.07 30.29 11.57
CA ALA A 75 0.57 29.34 12.57
C ALA A 75 1.46 30.02 13.64
N GLU A 76 2.33 30.93 13.22
CA GLU A 76 3.18 31.72 14.12
C GLU A 76 2.34 32.63 15.01
N ASN A 77 1.32 33.29 14.47
CA ASN A 77 0.40 34.12 15.26
C ASN A 77 -0.36 33.29 16.29
N GLN A 78 -0.84 32.10 15.92
CA GLN A 78 -1.47 31.18 16.87
C GLN A 78 -0.49 30.75 17.97
N ALA A 79 0.76 30.47 17.63
CA ALA A 79 1.80 30.13 18.60
C ALA A 79 2.09 31.28 19.57
N LEU A 80 2.15 32.52 19.08
CA LEU A 80 2.31 33.71 19.91
C LEU A 80 1.13 33.93 20.87
N ILE A 81 -0.10 33.69 20.42
CA ILE A 81 -1.29 33.78 21.27
C ILE A 81 -1.23 32.73 22.39
N SER A 82 -0.89 31.48 22.06
CA SER A 82 -0.70 30.42 23.06
C SER A 82 0.42 30.75 24.06
N ASP A 83 1.50 31.41 23.62
CA ASP A 83 2.56 31.91 24.49
C ASP A 83 2.04 32.96 25.49
N ILE A 84 1.26 33.92 25.00
CA ILE A 84 0.67 34.98 25.81
C ILE A 84 -0.30 34.39 26.86
N HIS A 85 -1.16 33.45 26.46
CA HIS A 85 -2.11 32.81 27.36
C HIS A 85 -1.41 31.99 28.46
N ASN A 86 -0.30 31.33 28.13
CA ASN A 86 0.52 30.64 29.11
C ASN A 86 1.20 31.63 30.09
N ARG A 87 1.68 32.79 29.61
CA ARG A 87 2.24 33.84 30.48
C ARG A 87 1.23 34.42 31.46
N TYR A 88 -0.04 34.55 31.04
CA TYR A 88 -1.14 34.96 31.91
C TYR A 88 -1.69 33.84 32.82
N GLY A 89 -1.11 32.63 32.75
CA GLY A 89 -1.54 31.49 33.57
C GLY A 89 -2.89 30.88 33.16
N SER A 90 -3.40 31.22 31.97
CA SER A 90 -4.69 30.71 31.47
C SER A 90 -4.60 29.30 30.88
N ILE A 91 -3.40 28.85 30.48
CA ILE A 91 -3.15 27.54 29.86
C ILE A 91 -1.96 26.89 30.56
N HIS A 92 -1.99 25.57 30.73
CA HIS A 92 -0.85 24.84 31.28
C HIS A 92 0.24 24.56 30.23
N ALA A 93 1.50 24.43 30.65
CA ALA A 93 2.63 24.22 29.73
C ALA A 93 2.48 22.98 28.82
N VAL A 94 1.89 21.90 29.34
CA VAL A 94 1.63 20.66 28.57
C VAL A 94 0.55 20.89 27.50
N GLU A 95 -0.50 21.63 27.85
CA GLU A 95 -1.59 21.95 26.92
C GLU A 95 -1.10 22.88 25.81
N LYS A 96 -0.28 23.87 26.16
CA LYS A 96 0.40 24.74 25.20
C LYS A 96 1.22 23.91 24.20
N LEU A 97 2.07 23.01 24.67
CA LEU A 97 2.90 22.17 23.79
C LEU A 97 2.05 21.34 22.84
N ARG A 98 0.95 20.74 23.35
CA ARG A 98 0.01 19.97 22.53
C ARG A 98 -0.66 20.83 21.46
N GLN A 99 -1.13 22.03 21.82
CA GLN A 99 -1.73 22.97 20.88
C GLN A 99 -0.74 23.38 19.78
N LEU A 100 0.49 23.70 20.14
CA LEU A 100 1.54 24.03 19.17
C LEU A 100 1.79 22.88 18.18
N ILE A 101 1.95 21.66 18.69
CA ILE A 101 2.16 20.48 17.85
C ILE A 101 0.97 20.28 16.90
N GLU A 102 -0.25 20.44 17.39
CA GLU A 102 -1.47 20.26 16.60
C GLU A 102 -1.59 21.33 15.50
N THR A 103 -1.36 22.61 15.81
CA THR A 103 -1.34 23.71 14.84
C THR A 103 -0.31 23.46 13.74
N TRP A 104 0.93 23.11 14.10
CA TRP A 104 1.99 22.84 13.12
C TRP A 104 1.75 21.57 12.30
N TYR A 105 1.11 20.56 12.89
CA TYR A 105 0.72 19.35 12.16
C TYR A 105 -0.39 19.63 11.14
N ILE A 106 -1.44 20.36 11.54
CA ILE A 106 -2.57 20.72 10.68
C ILE A 106 -2.09 21.57 9.50
N THR A 107 -1.26 22.58 9.76
CA THR A 107 -0.71 23.47 8.73
C THR A 107 0.17 22.70 7.73
N SER A 108 1.01 21.78 8.22
CA SER A 108 1.81 20.90 7.35
C SER A 108 0.96 19.99 6.47
N GLU A 109 -0.08 19.36 7.03
CA GLU A 109 -0.97 18.49 6.23
C GLU A 109 -1.83 19.30 5.25
N TYR A 110 -2.24 20.50 5.61
CA TYR A 110 -2.96 21.40 4.70
C TYR A 110 -2.07 21.81 3.52
N LEU A 111 -0.82 22.22 3.77
CA LEU A 111 0.16 22.51 2.71
C LEU A 111 0.37 21.34 1.76
N LYS A 112 0.48 20.12 2.32
CA LYS A 112 0.64 18.89 1.54
C LYS A 112 -0.56 18.59 0.66
N GLN A 113 -1.78 18.93 1.10
CA GLN A 113 -3.00 18.75 0.32
C GLN A 113 -3.10 19.80 -0.79
N GLU A 114 -2.75 21.06 -0.50
CA GLU A 114 -2.75 22.19 -1.44
C GLU A 114 -1.72 22.07 -2.58
N MET A 115 -0.66 21.28 -2.41
CA MET A 115 0.33 21.07 -3.48
C MET A 115 -0.26 20.46 -4.74
N ASN A 116 -1.11 19.43 -4.60
CA ASN A 116 -1.68 18.72 -5.74
C ASN A 116 -2.55 19.63 -6.65
N PRO A 117 -3.51 20.40 -6.12
CA PRO A 117 -4.27 21.34 -6.93
C PRO A 117 -3.37 22.45 -7.48
N ASN A 118 -2.37 22.92 -6.72
CA ASN A 118 -1.44 23.94 -7.20
C ASN A 118 -0.71 23.50 -8.48
N PHE A 119 -0.09 22.31 -8.48
CA PHE A 119 0.55 21.79 -9.69
C PHE A 119 -0.42 21.64 -10.87
N ARG A 120 -1.67 21.21 -10.62
CA ARG A 120 -2.68 21.08 -11.68
C ARG A 120 -3.11 22.41 -12.29
N ILE A 121 -3.15 23.47 -11.49
CA ILE A 121 -3.56 24.81 -11.92
C ILE A 121 -2.40 25.53 -12.62
N THR A 122 -1.19 25.45 -12.06
CA THR A 122 -0.03 26.20 -12.58
C THR A 122 0.58 25.54 -13.80
N ASP A 123 0.93 24.26 -13.71
CA ASP A 123 1.54 23.51 -14.81
C ASP A 123 1.31 22.00 -14.64
N PRO A 124 0.29 21.43 -15.31
CA PRO A 124 -0.01 20.01 -15.22
C PRO A 124 1.06 19.12 -15.88
N LEU A 125 1.94 19.69 -16.71
CA LEU A 125 3.05 18.97 -17.36
C LEU A 125 4.37 19.11 -16.60
N ASN A 126 4.34 19.70 -15.41
CA ASN A 126 5.53 19.84 -14.57
C ASN A 126 6.20 18.46 -14.33
N PRO A 127 7.51 18.32 -14.59
CA PRO A 127 8.26 17.07 -14.40
C PRO A 127 8.09 16.44 -13.02
N VAL A 128 8.08 17.24 -11.95
CA VAL A 128 7.92 16.78 -10.56
C VAL A 128 6.53 16.19 -10.37
N HIS A 129 5.50 16.86 -10.92
CA HIS A 129 4.12 16.39 -10.88
C HIS A 129 3.96 15.08 -11.65
N LEU A 130 4.49 15.01 -12.88
CA LEU A 130 4.44 13.81 -13.71
C LEU A 130 5.10 12.60 -13.04
N MET A 131 6.29 12.76 -12.45
CA MET A 131 7.01 11.66 -11.78
C MET A 131 6.27 11.14 -10.54
N SER A 132 5.80 12.05 -9.68
CA SER A 132 5.14 11.67 -8.44
C SER A 132 3.72 11.14 -8.65
N PHE A 133 2.94 11.73 -9.57
CA PHE A 133 1.54 11.37 -9.80
C PHE A 133 1.40 10.07 -10.61
N SER A 134 2.26 9.86 -11.62
CA SER A 134 2.32 8.58 -12.33
C SER A 134 2.76 7.42 -11.44
N GLY A 135 3.36 7.72 -10.28
CA GLY A 135 3.93 6.75 -9.35
C GLY A 135 5.22 6.11 -9.87
N ALA A 136 5.86 6.72 -10.87
CA ALA A 136 7.13 6.27 -11.42
C ALA A 136 8.26 6.43 -10.40
N ARG A 137 8.39 7.61 -9.79
CA ARG A 137 9.37 7.91 -8.75
C ARG A 137 8.95 9.14 -7.95
N GLY A 138 9.21 9.11 -6.64
CA GLY A 138 8.81 10.18 -5.74
C GLY A 138 7.46 9.92 -5.09
N SER A 139 7.38 10.11 -3.78
CA SER A 139 6.11 10.17 -3.06
C SER A 139 5.67 11.63 -2.89
N THR A 140 4.37 11.85 -2.70
CA THR A 140 3.84 13.18 -2.35
C THR A 140 4.49 13.75 -1.10
N SER A 141 4.88 12.91 -0.14
CA SER A 141 5.64 13.33 1.04
C SER A 141 7.07 13.79 0.73
N GLN A 142 7.74 13.22 -0.27
CA GLN A 142 9.06 13.66 -0.70
C GLN A 142 8.97 15.00 -1.46
N VAL A 143 7.98 15.15 -2.32
CA VAL A 143 7.69 16.43 -2.99
C VAL A 143 7.35 17.51 -1.96
N HIS A 144 6.58 17.14 -0.91
CA HIS A 144 6.25 18.04 0.18
C HIS A 144 7.48 18.59 0.90
N GLN A 145 8.52 17.77 1.12
CA GLN A 145 9.78 18.23 1.73
C GLN A 145 10.62 19.15 0.82
N LEU A 146 10.44 19.07 -0.49
CA LEU A 146 11.15 19.92 -1.45
C LEU A 146 10.51 21.32 -1.57
N VAL A 147 9.17 21.38 -1.51
CA VAL A 147 8.37 22.49 -2.00
C VAL A 147 7.41 23.09 -0.94
N GLY A 148 7.16 22.38 0.15
CA GLY A 148 6.47 22.91 1.33
C GLY A 148 7.29 22.67 2.59
N MET A 149 6.73 23.00 3.74
CA MET A 149 7.46 22.93 5.01
C MET A 149 7.85 21.48 5.36
N ARG A 150 9.04 21.30 5.91
CA ARG A 150 9.47 19.98 6.38
C ARG A 150 8.75 19.56 7.67
N GLY A 151 8.32 20.54 8.47
CA GLY A 151 7.45 20.35 9.62
C GLY A 151 8.18 19.90 10.89
N LEU A 152 7.43 19.22 11.75
CA LEU A 152 7.90 18.81 13.07
C LEU A 152 8.86 17.62 12.97
N MET A 153 9.88 17.63 13.81
CA MET A 153 10.87 16.55 13.93
C MET A 153 10.82 15.92 15.32
N THR A 154 11.41 14.74 15.43
CA THR A 154 11.51 14.02 16.70
C THR A 154 12.94 13.98 17.19
N ASP A 155 13.09 14.13 18.49
CA ASP A 155 14.35 13.92 19.19
C ASP A 155 14.76 12.44 19.18
N PRO A 156 16.03 12.15 19.51
CA PRO A 156 16.50 10.77 19.68
C PRO A 156 15.61 9.93 20.61
N GLN A 157 15.06 10.56 21.67
CA GLN A 157 14.14 9.94 22.63
C GLN A 157 12.71 9.73 22.09
N GLY A 158 12.38 10.28 20.91
CA GLY A 158 11.06 10.17 20.30
C GLY A 158 10.05 11.24 20.72
N GLN A 159 10.49 12.25 21.48
CA GLN A 159 9.67 13.44 21.76
C GLN A 159 9.64 14.35 20.54
N ILE A 160 8.51 15.00 20.28
CA ILE A 160 8.38 15.97 19.18
C ILE A 160 9.00 17.29 19.65
N ILE A 161 9.89 17.84 18.84
CA ILE A 161 10.52 19.14 19.08
C ILE A 161 9.48 20.22 18.78
N ASP A 162 9.35 21.19 19.68
CA ASP A 162 8.39 22.30 19.60
C ASP A 162 8.69 23.29 18.48
N LEU A 163 9.95 23.35 18.05
CA LEU A 163 10.43 24.17 16.92
C LEU A 163 10.28 23.41 15.58
N PRO A 164 9.34 23.82 14.70
CA PRO A 164 9.18 23.22 13.38
C PRO A 164 10.25 23.72 12.40
N ILE A 165 10.51 22.93 11.37
CA ILE A 165 11.29 23.35 10.21
C ILE A 165 10.33 23.97 9.18
N GLN A 166 10.38 25.30 9.06
CA GLN A 166 9.50 26.08 8.20
C GLN A 166 10.00 26.12 6.76
N ASN A 167 11.32 26.16 6.60
CA ASN A 167 11.96 26.24 5.29
C ASN A 167 11.97 24.90 4.57
N ASN A 168 12.13 24.97 3.25
CA ASN A 168 12.12 23.81 2.37
C ASN A 168 13.52 23.53 1.83
N LEU A 169 13.74 22.35 1.24
CA LEU A 169 15.02 22.04 0.60
C LEU A 169 15.34 22.94 -0.61
N ARG A 170 14.33 23.50 -1.29
CA ARG A 170 14.53 24.52 -2.34
C ARG A 170 15.08 25.84 -1.79
N GLU A 171 14.55 26.27 -0.65
CA GLU A 171 14.88 27.57 -0.03
C GLU A 171 16.18 27.50 0.79
N GLY A 172 16.55 26.31 1.24
CA GLY A 172 17.66 26.08 2.15
C GLY A 172 17.20 26.00 3.60
N LEU A 173 18.02 25.41 4.47
CA LEU A 173 17.73 25.27 5.89
C LEU A 173 18.69 26.14 6.69
N SER A 174 18.19 26.76 7.76
CA SER A 174 19.04 27.41 8.75
C SER A 174 19.90 26.39 9.52
N LEU A 175 20.95 26.85 10.20
CA LEU A 175 21.84 25.98 10.99
C LEU A 175 21.07 25.17 12.04
N THR A 176 20.12 25.80 12.73
CA THR A 176 19.28 25.17 13.76
C THR A 176 18.35 24.12 13.16
N GLU A 177 17.62 24.46 12.09
CA GLU A 177 16.75 23.53 11.37
C GLU A 177 17.52 22.34 10.81
N TYR A 178 18.73 22.57 10.29
CA TYR A 178 19.57 21.50 9.77
C TYR A 178 20.02 20.54 10.88
N ILE A 179 20.48 21.05 12.02
CA ILE A 179 20.88 20.21 13.18
C ILE A 179 19.69 19.39 13.69
N ILE A 180 18.51 20.00 13.81
CA ILE A 180 17.27 19.29 14.19
C ILE A 180 16.97 18.16 13.21
N SER A 181 17.09 18.43 11.91
CA SER A 181 16.90 17.40 10.87
C SER A 181 17.93 16.26 10.95
N CYS A 182 19.15 16.50 11.43
CA CYS A 182 20.19 15.47 11.50
C CYS A 182 19.85 14.37 12.52
N TYR A 183 19.20 14.69 13.63
CA TYR A 183 18.81 13.69 14.63
C TYR A 183 17.86 12.65 14.04
N GLY A 184 16.79 13.11 13.38
CA GLY A 184 15.83 12.23 12.72
C GLY A 184 16.48 11.38 11.61
N ALA A 185 17.33 11.99 10.79
CA ALA A 185 18.04 11.28 9.73
C ALA A 185 18.98 10.19 10.27
N ARG A 186 19.79 10.51 11.29
CA ARG A 186 20.71 9.55 11.91
C ARG A 186 19.95 8.40 12.55
N LYS A 187 18.88 8.68 13.30
CA LYS A 187 18.02 7.65 13.90
C LYS A 187 17.43 6.73 12.84
N GLY A 188 16.94 7.28 11.71
CA GLY A 188 16.44 6.47 10.59
C GLY A 188 17.49 5.53 10.00
N VAL A 189 18.72 6.00 9.81
CA VAL A 189 19.83 5.16 9.29
C VAL A 189 20.23 4.08 10.29
N VAL A 190 20.31 4.42 11.59
CA VAL A 190 20.64 3.45 12.64
C VAL A 190 19.52 2.41 12.80
N ASP A 191 18.26 2.84 12.85
CA ASP A 191 17.11 1.93 13.00
C ASP A 191 16.99 0.97 11.82
N THR A 192 17.27 1.42 10.60
CA THR A 192 17.27 0.54 9.41
C THR A 192 18.40 -0.49 9.48
N ALA A 193 19.60 -0.09 9.91
CA ALA A 193 20.71 -1.02 10.10
C ALA A 193 20.40 -2.08 11.17
N VAL A 194 19.84 -1.68 12.32
CA VAL A 194 19.46 -2.61 13.40
C VAL A 194 18.32 -3.54 12.96
N ARG A 195 17.28 -3.00 12.31
CA ARG A 195 16.14 -3.81 11.83
C ARG A 195 16.51 -4.80 10.73
N THR A 196 17.62 -4.57 10.03
CA THR A 196 18.11 -5.50 8.98
C THR A 196 18.46 -6.86 9.57
N SER A 197 19.10 -6.92 10.75
CA SER A 197 19.40 -8.19 11.41
C SER A 197 18.13 -8.87 11.93
N ASP A 198 17.19 -8.10 12.47
CA ASP A 198 15.95 -8.63 13.04
C ASP A 198 15.06 -9.29 11.97
N ALA A 199 14.98 -8.69 10.77
CA ALA A 199 14.24 -9.26 9.66
C ALA A 199 14.84 -10.60 9.20
N GLY A 200 16.17 -10.69 9.11
CA GLY A 200 16.88 -11.93 8.81
C GLY A 200 16.67 -13.01 9.89
N TYR A 201 16.74 -12.61 11.16
CA TYR A 201 16.49 -13.52 12.28
C TYR A 201 15.06 -14.07 12.29
N LEU A 202 14.06 -13.20 12.08
CA LEU A 202 12.66 -13.60 12.04
C LEU A 202 12.38 -14.57 10.88
N THR A 203 12.86 -14.25 9.68
CA THR A 203 12.70 -15.12 8.50
C THR A 203 13.36 -16.48 8.73
N ARG A 204 14.58 -16.51 9.29
CA ARG A 204 15.24 -17.77 9.66
C ARG A 204 14.40 -18.60 10.64
N ARG A 205 13.88 -18.00 11.71
CA ARG A 205 13.04 -18.73 12.68
C ARG A 205 11.74 -19.23 12.07
N LEU A 206 11.11 -18.45 11.19
CA LEU A 206 9.90 -18.88 10.49
C LEU A 206 10.19 -20.06 9.57
N VAL A 207 11.29 -20.02 8.81
CA VAL A 207 11.71 -21.12 7.94
C VAL A 207 12.05 -22.36 8.77
N GLU A 208 12.79 -22.24 9.87
CA GLU A 208 13.11 -23.37 10.77
C GLU A 208 11.85 -24.08 11.31
N VAL A 209 10.78 -23.33 11.60
CA VAL A 209 9.49 -23.91 12.06
C VAL A 209 8.70 -24.54 10.92
N VAL A 210 8.71 -23.94 9.72
CA VAL A 210 7.87 -24.33 8.58
C VAL A 210 8.58 -25.31 7.63
N GLN A 211 9.88 -25.56 7.77
CA GLN A 211 10.69 -26.39 6.86
C GLN A 211 10.11 -27.79 6.59
N HIS A 212 9.37 -28.35 7.56
CA HIS A 212 8.74 -29.67 7.43
C HIS A 212 7.35 -29.64 6.77
N ALA A 213 6.78 -28.46 6.52
CA ALA A 213 5.46 -28.29 5.90
C ALA A 213 5.53 -28.47 4.38
N VAL A 214 5.33 -29.72 3.94
CA VAL A 214 5.30 -30.09 2.51
C VAL A 214 3.91 -30.61 2.15
N ILE A 215 3.49 -30.40 0.90
CA ILE A 215 2.23 -30.97 0.39
C ILE A 215 2.49 -32.38 -0.14
N ARG A 216 1.92 -33.40 0.51
CA ARG A 216 2.15 -34.81 0.14
C ARG A 216 0.93 -35.56 -0.41
N GLN A 217 -0.28 -35.15 -0.05
CA GLN A 217 -1.51 -35.83 -0.48
C GLN A 217 -2.56 -34.83 -0.98
N ARG A 218 -3.43 -35.29 -1.88
CA ARG A 218 -4.55 -34.49 -2.41
C ARG A 218 -5.59 -34.13 -1.34
N ASP A 219 -6.15 -35.12 -0.65
CA ASP A 219 -7.22 -34.91 0.35
C ASP A 219 -6.93 -35.65 1.66
N CYS A 220 -7.14 -34.99 2.80
CA CYS A 220 -7.11 -35.60 4.14
C CYS A 220 -8.50 -36.00 4.66
N GLN A 221 -9.55 -35.79 3.86
CA GLN A 221 -10.95 -36.12 4.13
C GLN A 221 -11.56 -35.46 5.37
N THR A 222 -10.98 -34.35 5.86
CA THR A 222 -11.55 -33.64 7.00
C THR A 222 -12.88 -32.97 6.66
N LEU A 223 -13.77 -32.98 7.65
CA LEU A 223 -14.99 -32.17 7.68
C LEU A 223 -14.78 -30.85 8.44
N LYS A 224 -13.64 -30.70 9.12
CA LYS A 224 -13.31 -29.52 9.92
C LYS A 224 -12.84 -28.38 9.01
N GLY A 225 -13.47 -27.23 9.12
CA GLY A 225 -13.08 -26.00 8.44
C GLY A 225 -13.09 -24.80 9.39
N ILE A 226 -12.50 -23.70 8.94
CA ILE A 226 -12.58 -22.41 9.61
C ILE A 226 -13.84 -21.70 9.14
N HIS A 227 -14.56 -21.11 10.08
CA HIS A 227 -15.74 -20.30 9.80
C HIS A 227 -15.32 -18.97 9.15
N PHE A 228 -15.79 -18.73 7.92
CA PHE A 228 -15.63 -17.44 7.27
C PHE A 228 -16.90 -16.62 7.46
N LYS A 229 -16.77 -15.46 8.09
CA LYS A 229 -17.87 -14.50 8.30
C LYS A 229 -17.68 -13.28 7.41
N ASN A 230 -18.69 -12.97 6.60
CA ASN A 230 -18.66 -11.75 5.81
C ASN A 230 -18.92 -10.53 6.72
N THR A 231 -17.89 -9.72 6.96
CA THR A 231 -18.02 -8.47 7.73
C THR A 231 -18.62 -7.37 6.86
N ASN A 232 -19.95 -7.31 6.83
CA ASN A 232 -20.78 -6.43 5.98
C ASN A 232 -20.70 -4.90 6.26
N LYS A 233 -19.65 -4.37 6.90
CA LYS A 233 -19.72 -2.98 7.41
C LYS A 233 -19.07 -1.87 6.57
N LYS A 234 -18.23 -2.13 5.56
CA LYS A 234 -17.67 -1.06 4.68
C LYS A 234 -17.32 -1.56 3.28
N ILE A 235 -17.49 -0.72 2.25
CA ILE A 235 -17.15 -1.01 0.84
C ILE A 235 -15.68 -1.46 0.68
N ASN A 236 -14.74 -0.88 1.42
CA ASN A 236 -13.34 -1.31 1.40
C ASN A 236 -13.14 -2.76 1.88
N VAL A 237 -14.00 -3.26 2.76
CA VAL A 237 -13.91 -4.63 3.29
C VAL A 237 -14.36 -5.66 2.25
N TYR A 238 -15.22 -5.27 1.29
CA TYR A 238 -15.69 -6.17 0.24
C TYR A 238 -14.53 -6.66 -0.65
N ASN A 239 -13.61 -5.77 -1.01
CA ASN A 239 -12.42 -6.11 -1.79
C ASN A 239 -11.41 -6.95 -1.00
N LEU A 240 -11.27 -6.73 0.32
CA LEU A 240 -10.39 -7.57 1.15
C LEU A 240 -10.98 -8.97 1.36
N SER A 241 -12.30 -9.06 1.53
CA SER A 241 -13.01 -10.33 1.69
C SER A 241 -12.95 -11.18 0.42
N SER A 242 -13.06 -10.58 -0.77
CA SER A 242 -12.94 -11.33 -2.04
C SER A 242 -11.54 -11.90 -2.24
N VAL A 243 -10.49 -11.10 -1.99
CA VAL A 243 -9.10 -11.55 -2.06
C VAL A 243 -8.80 -12.68 -1.08
N ARG A 244 -9.41 -12.66 0.12
CA ARG A 244 -9.22 -13.71 1.12
C ARG A 244 -9.84 -15.06 0.74
N LEU A 245 -10.89 -15.04 -0.10
CA LEU A 245 -11.63 -16.24 -0.52
C LEU A 245 -11.03 -16.91 -1.75
N ILE A 246 -10.50 -16.12 -2.68
CA ILE A 246 -9.96 -16.62 -3.94
C ILE A 246 -8.87 -17.66 -3.67
N GLY A 247 -9.00 -18.81 -4.35
CA GLY A 247 -8.06 -19.92 -4.26
C GLY A 247 -8.14 -20.77 -2.99
N ARG A 248 -9.10 -20.51 -2.10
CA ARG A 248 -9.43 -21.42 -0.99
C ARG A 248 -10.42 -22.50 -1.44
N VAL A 249 -10.53 -23.56 -0.64
CA VAL A 249 -11.42 -24.71 -0.93
C VAL A 249 -12.53 -24.79 0.11
N LEU A 250 -13.75 -25.05 -0.36
CA LEU A 250 -14.93 -25.19 0.50
C LEU A 250 -14.92 -26.49 1.31
N ALA A 251 -15.23 -26.37 2.61
CA ALA A 251 -15.36 -27.53 3.49
C ALA A 251 -16.74 -28.22 3.36
N ASP A 252 -17.80 -27.43 3.08
CA ASP A 252 -19.18 -27.87 2.97
C ASP A 252 -19.84 -27.40 1.66
N HIS A 253 -20.98 -28.03 1.32
CA HIS A 253 -21.81 -27.62 0.20
C HIS A 253 -22.57 -26.33 0.54
N ILE A 254 -22.62 -25.40 -0.42
CA ILE A 254 -23.35 -24.14 -0.27
C ILE A 254 -24.63 -24.19 -1.12
N TYR A 255 -25.77 -24.01 -0.46
CA TYR A 255 -27.10 -23.99 -1.08
C TYR A 255 -27.74 -22.61 -0.90
N ILE A 256 -28.26 -22.06 -1.99
CA ILE A 256 -29.07 -20.84 -1.98
C ILE A 256 -30.41 -21.16 -2.61
N ASN A 257 -31.50 -20.91 -1.87
CA ASN A 257 -32.87 -21.18 -2.33
C ASN A 257 -33.03 -22.61 -2.91
N ASN A 258 -32.53 -23.62 -2.17
CA ASN A 258 -32.48 -25.04 -2.58
C ASN A 258 -31.66 -25.37 -3.83
N ARG A 259 -30.93 -24.41 -4.40
CA ARG A 259 -29.99 -24.65 -5.50
C ARG A 259 -28.55 -24.71 -4.97
N CYS A 260 -27.83 -25.80 -5.26
CA CYS A 260 -26.41 -25.92 -4.94
C CYS A 260 -25.61 -24.95 -5.81
N ILE A 261 -24.96 -23.96 -5.19
CA ILE A 261 -24.08 -23.01 -5.88
C ILE A 261 -22.67 -23.56 -5.98
N ALA A 262 -22.18 -24.14 -4.88
CA ALA A 262 -20.84 -24.68 -4.81
C ALA A 262 -20.82 -25.99 -4.03
N LYS A 263 -20.04 -26.96 -4.53
CA LYS A 263 -19.91 -28.28 -3.93
C LYS A 263 -18.75 -28.28 -2.91
N ARG A 264 -18.81 -29.22 -1.96
CA ARG A 264 -17.69 -29.54 -1.09
C ARG A 264 -16.44 -29.86 -1.93
N ASN A 265 -15.27 -29.44 -1.45
CA ASN A 265 -13.97 -29.60 -2.11
C ASN A 265 -13.81 -28.83 -3.43
N GLN A 266 -14.77 -27.97 -3.78
CA GLN A 266 -14.61 -27.06 -4.90
C GLN A 266 -13.75 -25.87 -4.49
N ASP A 267 -12.83 -25.50 -5.36
CA ASP A 267 -12.00 -24.31 -5.26
C ASP A 267 -12.79 -23.04 -5.61
N ILE A 268 -12.48 -21.95 -4.91
CA ILE A 268 -13.19 -20.68 -5.05
C ILE A 268 -12.50 -19.84 -6.12
N SER A 269 -13.06 -19.88 -7.33
CA SER A 269 -12.69 -18.96 -8.42
C SER A 269 -13.22 -17.54 -8.17
N THR A 270 -12.69 -16.56 -8.91
CA THR A 270 -13.14 -15.15 -8.83
C THR A 270 -14.64 -14.99 -9.07
N LYS A 271 -15.22 -15.75 -10.00
CA LYS A 271 -16.67 -15.76 -10.30
C LYS A 271 -17.49 -16.33 -9.13
N LEU A 272 -17.01 -17.41 -8.51
CA LEU A 272 -17.68 -18.00 -7.34
C LEU A 272 -17.58 -17.09 -6.13
N ALA A 273 -16.42 -16.45 -5.91
CA ALA A 273 -16.22 -15.49 -4.82
C ALA A 273 -17.22 -14.32 -4.91
N THR A 274 -17.41 -13.72 -6.10
CA THR A 274 -18.37 -12.62 -6.28
C THR A 274 -19.82 -13.08 -6.11
N GLN A 275 -20.16 -14.28 -6.58
CA GLN A 275 -21.48 -14.88 -6.35
C GLN A 275 -21.75 -15.11 -4.86
N LEU A 276 -20.77 -15.64 -4.11
CA LEU A 276 -20.88 -15.89 -2.68
C LEU A 276 -21.00 -14.58 -1.89
N LEU A 277 -20.22 -13.55 -2.24
CA LEU A 277 -20.27 -12.24 -1.57
C LEU A 277 -21.56 -11.47 -1.84
N ASN A 278 -22.12 -11.57 -3.06
CA ASN A 278 -23.40 -10.96 -3.41
C ASN A 278 -24.59 -11.69 -2.76
N SER A 279 -24.39 -12.93 -2.35
CA SER A 279 -25.43 -13.69 -1.69
C SER A 279 -25.67 -13.23 -0.25
N LYS A 280 -26.92 -13.35 0.21
CA LYS A 280 -27.30 -13.05 1.61
C LYS A 280 -26.75 -14.06 2.63
N GLN A 281 -26.04 -15.11 2.18
CA GLN A 281 -25.52 -16.14 3.07
C GLN A 281 -24.28 -15.62 3.79
N GLN A 282 -24.42 -15.38 5.09
CA GLN A 282 -23.45 -14.59 5.87
C GLN A 282 -22.20 -15.39 6.31
N SER A 283 -22.24 -16.72 6.21
CA SER A 283 -21.11 -17.55 6.62
C SER A 283 -21.07 -18.93 6.01
N PHE A 284 -19.88 -19.42 5.74
CA PHE A 284 -19.59 -20.77 5.26
C PHE A 284 -18.24 -21.26 5.79
N PHE A 285 -18.02 -22.58 5.74
CA PHE A 285 -16.78 -23.20 6.20
C PHE A 285 -15.78 -23.37 5.06
N ILE A 286 -14.55 -22.97 5.31
CA ILE A 286 -13.42 -23.07 4.38
C ILE A 286 -12.38 -24.01 4.98
N ARG A 287 -11.77 -24.84 4.15
CA ARG A 287 -10.64 -25.68 4.59
C ARG A 287 -9.42 -24.81 4.91
N SER A 288 -8.66 -25.23 5.90
CA SER A 288 -7.43 -24.54 6.31
C SER A 288 -6.33 -25.56 6.60
N PRO A 289 -5.04 -25.20 6.41
CA PRO A 289 -3.94 -26.03 6.87
C PRO A 289 -4.02 -26.36 8.36
N LEU A 290 -4.56 -25.44 9.18
CA LEU A 290 -4.71 -25.62 10.63
C LEU A 290 -5.73 -26.71 11.01
N THR A 291 -6.71 -26.98 10.15
CA THR A 291 -7.74 -28.00 10.40
C THR A 291 -7.47 -29.31 9.64
N CYS A 292 -6.27 -29.47 9.08
CA CYS A 292 -5.85 -30.69 8.40
C CYS A 292 -5.75 -31.86 9.41
N LYS A 293 -6.12 -33.08 9.00
CA LYS A 293 -6.03 -34.28 9.86
C LYS A 293 -4.59 -34.69 10.15
N ASN A 294 -3.68 -34.32 9.25
CA ASN A 294 -2.30 -34.77 9.27
C ASN A 294 -1.44 -33.87 10.16
N ARG A 295 -0.52 -34.48 10.89
CA ARG A 295 0.35 -33.77 11.85
C ARG A 295 1.65 -33.24 11.24
N HIS A 296 2.20 -33.92 10.23
CA HIS A 296 3.55 -33.65 9.71
C HIS A 296 3.58 -32.98 8.33
N TRP A 297 2.46 -32.97 7.60
CA TRP A 297 2.41 -32.49 6.22
C TRP A 297 0.98 -32.01 5.89
N ILE A 298 0.83 -31.17 4.87
CA ILE A 298 -0.45 -30.50 4.54
C ILE A 298 -1.10 -31.12 3.30
N CYS A 299 -2.43 -31.21 3.29
CA CYS A 299 -3.17 -31.69 2.13
C CYS A 299 -3.39 -30.59 1.08
N GLN A 300 -3.35 -30.94 -0.21
CA GLN A 300 -3.54 -30.00 -1.33
C GLN A 300 -4.84 -29.19 -1.18
N LEU A 301 -5.96 -29.87 -0.88
CA LEU A 301 -7.27 -29.22 -0.68
C LEU A 301 -7.36 -28.38 0.60
N CYS A 302 -6.50 -28.62 1.58
CA CYS A 302 -6.46 -27.87 2.83
C CYS A 302 -5.73 -26.54 2.65
N TYR A 303 -4.73 -26.55 1.77
CA TYR A 303 -3.95 -25.38 1.41
C TYR A 303 -4.69 -24.49 0.39
N GLY A 304 -5.11 -25.09 -0.73
CA GLY A 304 -5.80 -24.42 -1.83
C GLY A 304 -4.90 -24.17 -3.04
N TRP A 305 -4.99 -22.98 -3.62
CA TRP A 305 -4.20 -22.56 -4.79
C TRP A 305 -2.77 -22.15 -4.42
N SER A 306 -1.86 -22.37 -5.36
CA SER A 306 -0.58 -21.66 -5.41
C SER A 306 -0.86 -20.23 -5.87
N LEU A 307 -0.35 -19.24 -5.14
CA LEU A 307 -0.51 -17.83 -5.52
C LEU A 307 0.24 -17.49 -6.81
N ASN A 308 1.20 -18.31 -7.21
CA ASN A 308 2.04 -18.10 -8.39
C ASN A 308 1.35 -18.49 -9.69
N HIS A 309 0.63 -19.62 -9.71
CA HIS A 309 0.03 -20.16 -10.93
C HIS A 309 -1.49 -19.95 -11.00
N GLY A 310 -2.14 -19.63 -9.87
CA GLY A 310 -3.60 -19.51 -9.83
C GLY A 310 -4.34 -20.84 -9.92
N ASP A 311 -3.60 -21.95 -9.77
CA ASP A 311 -4.09 -23.32 -9.77
C ASP A 311 -3.82 -23.98 -8.43
N LEU A 312 -4.50 -25.10 -8.14
CA LEU A 312 -4.23 -25.93 -6.96
C LEU A 312 -2.75 -26.29 -6.86
N VAL A 313 -2.19 -26.21 -5.65
CA VAL A 313 -0.76 -26.44 -5.42
C VAL A 313 -0.33 -27.84 -5.84
N GLN A 314 0.89 -28.01 -6.34
CA GLN A 314 1.37 -29.31 -6.76
C GLN A 314 1.77 -30.20 -5.57
N ILE A 315 1.68 -31.52 -5.77
CA ILE A 315 2.16 -32.47 -4.76
C ILE A 315 3.69 -32.46 -4.79
N GLY A 316 4.31 -32.30 -3.64
CA GLY A 316 5.76 -32.18 -3.48
C GLY A 316 6.24 -30.74 -3.30
N GLU A 317 5.38 -29.75 -3.48
CA GLU A 317 5.73 -28.34 -3.26
C GLU A 317 5.93 -28.06 -1.77
N ALA A 318 7.04 -27.40 -1.44
CA ALA A 318 7.31 -26.89 -0.11
C ALA A 318 6.44 -25.66 0.13
N VAL A 319 5.73 -25.62 1.25
CA VAL A 319 4.86 -24.50 1.59
C VAL A 319 5.73 -23.39 2.16
N GLU A 320 6.16 -22.48 1.29
CA GLU A 320 6.86 -21.23 1.66
C GLU A 320 5.88 -20.05 1.84
#